data_AF-A0A9D7UAM9-F1
#
_entry.id   AF-A0A9D7UAM9-F1
#
_cell.length_a   1.000
_cell.length_b   1.000
_cell.length_c   1.000
_cell.angle_alpha   90.00
_cell.angle_beta   90.00
_cell.angle_gamma   90.00
#
_symmetry.space_group_name_H-M   'P 1'
#
loop_
_entity.id
_entity.type
_entity.pdbx_description
1 polymer ?
#
loop_
_entity_poly.entity_id
_entity_poly.type
_entity_poly.pdbx_seq_one_letter_code
_entity_poly.pdbx_strand_id
1 'polypeptide(L)'
;MNTSKLRKNKFFIPAVLISFILLSLPNGIFNEAYKTYEILNAEEKSFNQALIDVGINPKEYVTPNNITAKKGKNIIVISIESLEQGFLGKHFNNITPNLSRLSKEWTFYNQMPESPGGDWTAGSLYNHQVGMPAFFKDQENNSFQGASTVKLTGLGHILNNAGYNSKYIIGNKEYAGKSDILSAYGIPVISEVNSIGKYQKVKNGLHDHDLFNEAKLQIKQFQKDKDKPFALFLLTMNTHFPNGVYDKNMEQFISKKDNDIEFSASAVDYLINDLIVYLKENSLLENTSIYIRFTNGHH
;
A
#
# COMPACT_ATOMS: atom_id res chain seq x y z
N MET A 1 41.31 45.91 -36.20
CA MET A 1 41.27 45.05 -35.01
C MET A 1 40.26 45.63 -34.02
N ASN A 2 39.06 45.05 -33.94
CA ASN A 2 38.02 45.51 -33.02
C ASN A 2 37.87 44.46 -31.92
N THR A 3 38.50 44.68 -30.76
CA THR A 3 38.40 43.77 -29.61
C THR A 3 37.06 44.01 -28.92
N SER A 4 36.08 43.13 -29.12
CA SER A 4 34.84 43.15 -28.35
C SER A 4 35.16 42.87 -26.88
N LYS A 5 35.01 43.88 -26.02
CA LYS A 5 35.09 43.69 -24.57
C LYS A 5 33.82 42.97 -24.12
N LEU A 6 33.96 41.69 -23.79
CA LEU A 6 32.92 40.90 -23.10
C LEU A 6 32.49 41.64 -21.84
N ARG A 7 31.26 42.18 -21.85
CA ARG A 7 30.66 42.89 -20.72
C ARG A 7 30.28 41.83 -19.69
N LYS A 8 31.14 41.60 -18.68
CA LYS A 8 30.85 40.66 -17.59
C LYS A 8 29.56 41.10 -16.88
N ASN A 9 28.50 40.31 -17.05
CA ASN A 9 27.24 40.53 -16.34
C ASN A 9 27.46 40.25 -14.86
N LYS A 10 27.48 41.30 -14.02
CA LYS A 10 27.77 41.21 -12.58
C LYS A 10 26.78 40.31 -11.82
N PHE A 11 25.62 40.03 -12.40
CA PHE A 11 24.58 39.17 -11.82
C PHE A 11 24.70 37.70 -12.23
N PHE A 12 25.55 37.35 -13.21
CA PHE A 12 25.67 35.98 -13.69
C PHE A 12 26.24 35.03 -12.63
N ILE A 13 27.34 35.41 -11.97
CA ILE A 13 27.96 34.59 -10.92
C ILE A 13 27.04 34.42 -9.70
N PRO A 14 26.41 35.48 -9.14
CA PRO A 14 25.41 35.32 -8.09
C PRO A 14 24.23 34.43 -8.49
N ALA A 15 23.70 34.57 -9.71
CA ALA A 15 22.59 33.74 -10.17
C ALA A 15 22.96 32.26 -10.25
N VAL A 16 24.16 31.92 -10.77
CA VAL A 16 24.65 30.54 -10.80
C VAL A 16 24.83 29.99 -9.38
N LEU A 17 25.37 30.77 -8.45
CA LEU A 17 25.53 30.36 -7.05
C LEU A 17 24.18 30.13 -6.35
N ILE A 18 23.21 31.01 -6.58
CA ILE A 18 21.84 30.86 -6.04
C ILE A 18 21.19 29.59 -6.62
N SER A 19 21.29 29.37 -7.93
CA SER A 19 20.80 28.14 -8.56
C SER A 19 21.47 26.90 -7.95
N PHE A 20 22.78 26.92 -7.73
CA PHE A 20 23.50 25.80 -7.13
C PHE A 20 23.02 25.53 -5.70
N ILE A 21 22.85 26.58 -4.89
CA ILE A 21 22.29 26.49 -3.54
C ILE A 21 20.88 25.89 -3.58
N LEU A 22 20.00 26.40 -4.46
CA LEU A 22 18.63 25.90 -4.61
C LEU A 22 18.58 24.43 -5.03
N LEU A 23 19.47 24.01 -5.94
CA LEU A 23 19.59 22.62 -6.39
C LEU A 23 20.21 21.69 -5.35
N SER A 24 20.89 22.24 -4.33
CA SER A 24 21.49 21.52 -3.20
C SER A 24 20.65 21.56 -1.92
N LEU A 25 19.51 22.28 -1.91
CA LEU A 25 18.58 22.25 -0.79
C LEU A 25 18.02 20.82 -0.57
N PRO A 26 17.42 20.53 0.61
CA PRO A 26 16.65 19.32 0.81
C PRO A 26 15.61 19.14 -0.30
N ASN A 27 15.59 17.96 -0.95
CA ASN A 27 14.79 17.63 -2.14
C ASN A 27 15.25 18.31 -3.46
N GLY A 28 16.40 18.96 -3.47
CA GLY A 28 17.05 19.46 -4.69
C GLY A 28 17.72 18.33 -5.48
N ILE A 29 17.88 18.53 -6.79
CA ILE A 29 18.36 17.48 -7.72
C ILE A 29 19.72 16.89 -7.32
N PHE A 30 20.62 17.69 -6.74
CA PHE A 30 21.94 17.20 -6.32
C PHE A 30 21.86 16.30 -5.09
N ASN A 31 20.96 16.61 -4.16
CA ASN A 31 20.73 15.80 -2.98
C ASN A 31 20.09 14.46 -3.36
N GLU A 32 19.10 14.47 -4.26
CA GLU A 32 18.49 13.23 -4.76
C GLU A 32 19.48 12.39 -5.58
N ALA A 33 20.29 13.01 -6.44
CA ALA A 33 21.34 12.30 -7.18
C ALA A 33 22.38 11.67 -6.25
N TYR A 34 22.76 12.35 -5.16
CA TYR A 34 23.68 11.81 -4.16
C TYR A 34 23.08 10.61 -3.41
N LYS A 35 21.81 10.70 -2.98
CA LYS A 35 21.11 9.57 -2.36
C LYS A 35 21.02 8.36 -3.29
N THR A 36 20.68 8.57 -4.57
CA THR A 36 20.66 7.50 -5.56
C THR A 36 22.04 6.86 -5.72
N TYR A 37 23.10 7.68 -5.80
CA TYR A 37 24.47 7.18 -5.85
C TYR A 37 24.82 6.35 -4.61
N GLU A 38 24.43 6.78 -3.42
CA GLU A 38 24.68 6.06 -2.17
C GLU A 38 23.95 4.70 -2.15
N ILE A 39 22.68 4.65 -2.57
CA ILE A 39 21.90 3.41 -2.65
C ILE A 39 22.54 2.41 -3.64
N LEU A 40 22.93 2.88 -4.82
CA LEU A 40 23.52 2.02 -5.86
C LEU A 40 24.88 1.44 -5.43
N ASN A 41 25.69 2.25 -4.72
CA ASN A 41 27.03 1.85 -4.25
C ASN A 41 27.04 1.30 -2.83
N ALA A 42 25.87 1.08 -2.22
CA ALA A 42 25.79 0.53 -0.87
C ALA A 42 26.44 -0.86 -0.81
N GLU A 43 27.41 -1.02 0.09
CA GLU A 43 28.03 -2.31 0.38
C GLU A 43 27.06 -3.24 1.11
N GLU A 44 27.18 -4.54 0.88
CA GLU A 44 26.40 -5.52 1.64
C GLU A 44 26.91 -5.57 3.09
N LYS A 45 26.01 -5.28 4.03
CA LYS A 45 26.32 -5.22 5.46
C LYS A 45 25.76 -6.43 6.20
N SER A 46 26.40 -6.79 7.31
CA SER A 46 25.81 -7.75 8.24
C SER A 46 24.48 -7.23 8.78
N PHE A 47 23.58 -8.14 9.16
CA PHE A 47 22.24 -7.76 9.67
C PHE A 47 22.33 -6.82 10.88
N ASN A 48 23.24 -7.10 11.82
CA ASN A 48 23.42 -6.24 13.00
C ASN A 48 23.94 -4.85 12.63
N GLN A 49 24.84 -4.75 11.64
CA GLN A 49 25.29 -3.46 11.17
C GLN A 49 24.15 -2.68 10.49
N ALA A 50 23.34 -3.37 9.68
CA ALA A 50 22.17 -2.76 9.06
C ALA A 50 21.15 -2.23 10.09
N LEU A 51 20.94 -2.95 11.20
CA LEU A 51 20.11 -2.47 12.31
C LEU A 51 20.68 -1.20 12.96
N ILE A 52 22.00 -1.16 13.22
CA ILE A 52 22.66 0.02 13.80
C ILE A 52 22.50 1.23 12.88
N ASP A 53 22.65 1.04 11.57
CA ASP A 53 22.55 2.13 10.58
C ASP A 53 21.15 2.76 10.55
N VAL A 54 20.10 1.99 10.86
CA VAL A 54 18.72 2.50 10.99
C VAL A 54 18.35 2.87 12.44
N GLY A 55 19.33 2.96 13.34
CA GLY A 55 19.14 3.41 14.72
C GLY A 55 18.57 2.35 15.67
N ILE A 56 18.67 1.07 15.33
CA ILE A 56 18.16 -0.04 16.14
C ILE A 56 19.32 -0.78 16.80
N ASN A 57 19.29 -0.87 18.12
CA ASN A 57 20.25 -1.68 18.88
C ASN A 57 20.02 -3.18 18.59
N PRO A 58 21.01 -3.90 18.01
CA PRO A 58 20.83 -5.32 17.67
C PRO A 58 20.50 -6.22 18.87
N LYS A 59 20.88 -5.81 20.08
CA LYS A 59 20.58 -6.57 21.32
C LYS A 59 19.12 -6.41 21.78
N GLU A 60 18.47 -5.32 21.40
CA GLU A 60 17.07 -5.02 21.76
C GLU A 60 16.10 -5.45 20.66
N TYR A 61 16.61 -5.80 19.49
CA TYR A 61 15.81 -6.23 18.37
C TYR A 61 15.11 -7.58 18.62
N VAL A 62 13.79 -7.60 18.48
CA VAL A 62 12.96 -8.80 18.66
C VAL A 62 12.91 -9.57 17.36
N THR A 63 13.57 -10.73 17.33
CA THR A 63 13.56 -11.65 16.17
C THR A 63 12.24 -12.43 16.08
N PRO A 64 11.92 -13.04 14.92
CA PRO A 64 10.67 -13.78 14.74
C PRO A 64 10.43 -14.88 15.79
N ASN A 65 11.50 -15.53 16.25
CA ASN A 65 11.43 -16.60 17.25
C ASN A 65 11.21 -16.10 18.69
N ASN A 66 11.42 -14.80 18.93
CA ASN A 66 11.31 -14.18 20.26
C ASN A 66 10.07 -13.29 20.39
N ILE A 67 9.20 -13.26 19.38
CA ILE A 67 7.95 -12.48 19.42
C ILE A 67 7.07 -12.97 20.56
N THR A 68 6.57 -12.02 21.34
CA THR A 68 5.44 -12.22 22.25
C THR A 68 4.27 -11.37 21.77
N ALA A 69 3.25 -12.00 21.19
CA ALA A 69 2.05 -11.33 20.73
C ALA A 69 0.79 -12.00 21.32
N LYS A 70 -0.29 -11.23 21.47
CA LYS A 70 -1.57 -11.73 21.98
C LYS A 70 -2.67 -11.45 20.96
N LYS A 71 -3.61 -12.39 20.82
CA LYS A 71 -4.81 -12.16 19.99
C LYS A 71 -5.65 -10.99 20.50
N GLY A 72 -6.29 -10.30 19.58
CA GLY A 72 -7.23 -9.21 19.82
C GLY A 72 -8.47 -9.35 18.95
N LYS A 73 -9.02 -8.22 18.50
CA LYS A 73 -10.10 -8.18 17.51
C LYS A 73 -9.64 -8.76 16.17
N ASN A 74 -10.59 -9.17 15.33
CA ASN A 74 -10.28 -9.40 13.92
C ASN A 74 -9.74 -8.12 13.27
N ILE A 75 -8.97 -8.27 12.20
CA ILE A 75 -8.35 -7.15 11.50
C ILE A 75 -8.79 -7.20 10.04
N ILE A 76 -9.26 -6.07 9.51
CA ILE A 76 -9.46 -5.88 8.08
C ILE A 76 -8.70 -4.64 7.66
N VAL A 77 -7.84 -4.77 6.65
CA VAL A 77 -7.11 -3.63 6.07
C VAL A 77 -7.49 -3.53 4.60
N ILE A 78 -8.01 -2.37 4.19
CA ILE A 78 -8.43 -2.08 2.83
C ILE A 78 -7.50 -1.01 2.28
N SER A 79 -6.67 -1.40 1.31
CA SER A 79 -5.79 -0.50 0.58
C SER A 79 -6.46 -0.15 -0.74
N ILE A 80 -6.85 1.12 -0.88
CA ILE A 80 -7.51 1.64 -2.08
C ILE A 80 -6.43 2.09 -3.06
N GLU A 81 -6.35 1.39 -4.19
CA GLU A 81 -5.32 1.60 -5.21
C GLU A 81 -5.42 2.97 -5.88
N SER A 82 -4.33 3.73 -5.92
CA SER A 82 -4.22 4.95 -6.73
C SER A 82 -5.29 6.05 -6.45
N LEU A 83 -6.00 6.00 -5.33
CA LEU A 83 -7.02 6.99 -4.96
C LEU A 83 -6.44 7.97 -3.93
N GLU A 84 -6.59 9.27 -4.15
CA GLU A 84 -6.04 10.29 -3.24
C GLU A 84 -7.05 10.77 -2.19
N GLN A 85 -6.54 11.29 -1.07
CA GLN A 85 -7.35 11.89 -0.01
C GLN A 85 -8.25 13.05 -0.51
N GLY A 86 -7.87 13.70 -1.63
CA GLY A 86 -8.67 14.74 -2.28
C GLY A 86 -10.09 14.28 -2.64
N PHE A 87 -10.30 12.98 -2.89
CA PHE A 87 -11.61 12.40 -3.12
C PHE A 87 -12.55 12.47 -1.91
N LEU A 88 -12.08 12.82 -0.72
CA LEU A 88 -12.93 13.07 0.46
C LEU A 88 -13.46 14.51 0.53
N GLY A 89 -13.05 15.36 -0.42
CA GLY A 89 -13.42 16.77 -0.47
C GLY A 89 -14.87 16.99 -0.93
N LYS A 90 -15.40 18.19 -0.65
CA LYS A 90 -16.79 18.57 -0.97
C LYS A 90 -17.16 18.36 -2.45
N HIS A 91 -16.21 18.53 -3.36
CA HIS A 91 -16.40 18.36 -4.81
C HIS A 91 -16.67 16.91 -5.22
N PHE A 92 -16.26 15.94 -4.40
CA PHE A 92 -16.39 14.51 -4.68
C PHE A 92 -17.43 13.81 -3.78
N ASN A 93 -18.25 14.58 -3.03
CA ASN A 93 -19.28 14.00 -2.16
C ASN A 93 -20.30 13.12 -2.90
N ASN A 94 -20.52 13.35 -4.20
CA ASN A 94 -21.38 12.53 -5.07
C ASN A 94 -20.65 11.31 -5.68
N ILE A 95 -19.33 11.21 -5.48
CA ILE A 95 -18.48 10.11 -5.93
C ILE A 95 -18.18 9.19 -4.75
N THR A 96 -17.72 9.72 -3.62
CA THR A 96 -17.31 8.94 -2.44
C THR A 96 -18.10 9.32 -1.16
N PRO A 97 -19.45 9.30 -1.20
CA PRO A 97 -20.27 9.73 -0.07
C PRO A 97 -19.99 8.90 1.20
N ASN A 98 -19.70 7.60 1.07
CA ASN A 98 -19.50 6.74 2.23
C ASN A 98 -18.15 6.97 2.89
N LEU A 99 -17.06 7.04 2.13
CA LEU A 99 -15.73 7.37 2.63
C LEU A 99 -15.71 8.77 3.25
N SER A 100 -16.40 9.73 2.63
CA SER A 100 -16.56 11.10 3.15
C SER A 100 -17.38 11.16 4.45
N ARG A 101 -18.26 10.19 4.69
CA ARG A 101 -18.99 10.02 5.94
C ARG A 101 -18.11 9.32 6.99
N LEU A 102 -17.46 8.22 6.62
CA LEU A 102 -16.57 7.45 7.49
C LEU A 102 -15.40 8.31 8.00
N SER A 103 -14.85 9.21 7.20
CA SER A 103 -13.79 10.14 7.62
C SER A 103 -14.21 11.12 8.73
N LYS A 104 -15.52 11.32 8.94
CA LYS A 104 -16.09 12.15 10.00
C LYS A 104 -16.52 11.33 11.21
N GLU A 105 -16.93 10.08 11.00
CA GLU A 105 -17.42 9.19 12.05
C GLU A 105 -16.29 8.40 12.72
N TRP A 106 -15.23 8.07 11.99
CA TRP A 106 -14.10 7.26 12.47
C TRP A 106 -12.87 8.13 12.73
N THR A 107 -11.87 7.55 13.40
CA THR A 107 -10.57 8.19 13.54
C THR A 107 -9.92 8.36 12.17
N PHE A 108 -9.73 9.62 11.77
CA PHE A 108 -9.14 9.99 10.50
C PHE A 108 -7.78 10.64 10.70
N TYR A 109 -6.76 10.08 10.04
CA TYR A 109 -5.40 10.63 10.03
C TYR A 109 -5.21 11.44 8.74
N ASN A 110 -5.34 12.76 8.87
CA ASN A 110 -5.12 13.69 7.77
C ASN A 110 -3.62 13.80 7.44
N GLN A 111 -3.25 13.84 6.15
CA GLN A 111 -1.87 14.09 5.71
C GLN A 111 -0.84 13.13 6.34
N MET A 112 -1.18 11.84 6.41
CA MET A 112 -0.22 10.84 6.88
C MET A 112 0.98 10.82 5.91
N PRO A 113 2.21 11.02 6.40
CA PRO A 113 3.37 11.09 5.53
C PRO A 113 3.60 9.74 4.85
N GLU A 114 4.06 9.80 3.62
CA GLU A 114 4.52 8.60 2.92
C GLU A 114 5.75 8.04 3.60
N SER A 115 5.82 6.72 3.67
CA SER A 115 6.99 6.05 4.24
C SER A 115 8.13 6.11 3.22
N PRO A 116 9.36 6.51 3.61
CA PRO A 116 10.45 6.68 2.66
C PRO A 116 10.74 5.41 1.85
N GLY A 117 10.96 5.54 0.54
CA GLY A 117 11.18 4.43 -0.41
C GLY A 117 9.94 3.57 -0.70
N GLY A 118 8.77 3.93 -0.16
CA GLY A 118 7.50 3.23 -0.34
C GLY A 118 6.58 3.83 -1.40
N ASP A 119 7.12 4.65 -2.31
CA ASP A 119 6.42 5.37 -3.39
C ASP A 119 5.99 4.48 -4.57
N TRP A 120 6.44 3.23 -4.58
CA TRP A 120 6.03 2.19 -5.53
C TRP A 120 5.39 1.01 -4.79
N THR A 121 4.56 0.22 -5.49
CA THR A 121 3.62 -0.70 -4.81
C THR A 121 4.30 -1.77 -3.94
N ALA A 122 5.39 -2.40 -4.40
CA ALA A 122 6.05 -3.43 -3.60
C ALA A 122 6.87 -2.83 -2.44
N GLY A 123 7.41 -1.61 -2.60
CA GLY A 123 7.96 -0.83 -1.51
C GLY A 123 6.90 -0.53 -0.44
N SER A 124 5.75 0.02 -0.83
CA SER A 124 4.63 0.28 0.09
C SER A 124 4.17 -0.97 0.85
N LEU A 125 4.12 -2.12 0.15
CA LEU A 125 3.81 -3.41 0.75
C LEU A 125 4.89 -3.82 1.77
N TYR A 126 6.17 -3.70 1.43
CA TYR A 126 7.29 -3.96 2.33
C TYR A 126 7.19 -3.09 3.59
N ASN A 127 7.05 -1.76 3.43
CA ASN A 127 6.93 -0.83 4.56
C ASN A 127 5.73 -1.19 5.45
N HIS A 128 4.62 -1.62 4.86
CA HIS A 128 3.46 -2.10 5.61
C HIS A 128 3.75 -3.41 6.38
N GLN A 129 4.51 -4.34 5.78
CA GLN A 129 4.84 -5.60 6.45
C GLN A 129 5.90 -5.43 7.54
N VAL A 130 6.88 -4.54 7.40
CA VAL A 130 8.02 -4.46 8.33
C VAL A 130 8.18 -3.14 9.09
N GLY A 131 7.48 -2.08 8.69
CA GLY A 131 7.62 -0.76 9.30
C GLY A 131 8.95 -0.06 9.02
N MET A 132 9.71 -0.49 7.99
CA MET A 132 11.00 0.07 7.61
C MET A 132 10.95 0.72 6.23
N PRO A 133 11.77 1.75 5.97
CA PRO A 133 11.97 2.31 4.63
C PRO A 133 12.40 1.26 3.59
N ALA A 134 11.92 1.40 2.35
CA ALA A 134 12.19 0.49 1.23
C ALA A 134 13.24 1.06 0.26
N PHE A 135 14.48 1.24 0.73
CA PHE A 135 15.59 1.63 -0.14
C PHE A 135 16.30 0.39 -0.70
N PHE A 136 15.85 -0.05 -1.87
CA PHE A 136 16.46 -1.16 -2.60
C PHE A 136 17.24 -0.67 -3.81
N LYS A 137 18.27 -1.43 -4.21
CA LYS A 137 19.06 -1.14 -5.44
C LYS A 137 18.19 -1.18 -6.69
N ASP A 138 17.23 -2.11 -6.71
CA ASP A 138 16.24 -2.26 -7.77
C ASP A 138 14.84 -1.95 -7.21
N GLN A 139 14.16 -0.97 -7.81
CA GLN A 139 12.78 -0.57 -7.46
C GLN A 139 11.81 -1.05 -8.55
N GLU A 140 11.78 -2.35 -8.81
CA GLU A 140 10.86 -2.96 -9.76
C GLU A 140 9.84 -3.82 -9.01
N ASN A 141 8.66 -4.02 -9.59
CA ASN A 141 7.62 -4.88 -9.00
C ASN A 141 8.09 -6.32 -8.71
N ASN A 142 9.18 -6.75 -9.34
CA ASN A 142 9.79 -8.07 -9.18
C ASN A 142 10.97 -8.11 -8.19
N SER A 143 11.27 -7.02 -7.46
CA SER A 143 12.40 -6.97 -6.51
C SER A 143 12.35 -8.04 -5.41
N PHE A 144 11.17 -8.62 -5.16
CA PHE A 144 10.97 -9.69 -4.19
C PHE A 144 10.68 -11.06 -4.82
N GLN A 145 10.78 -11.18 -6.14
CA GLN A 145 10.52 -12.45 -6.82
C GLN A 145 11.52 -13.51 -6.35
N GLY A 146 11.02 -14.69 -5.97
CA GLY A 146 11.80 -15.76 -5.37
C GLY A 146 12.12 -15.59 -3.88
N ALA A 147 11.63 -14.51 -3.23
CA ALA A 147 11.80 -14.33 -1.80
C ALA A 147 11.12 -15.47 -1.02
N SER A 148 11.92 -16.28 -0.35
CA SER A 148 11.46 -17.40 0.47
C SER A 148 11.85 -17.25 1.94
N THR A 149 12.76 -16.31 2.24
CA THR A 149 13.25 -16.06 3.60
C THR A 149 13.32 -14.55 3.85
N VAL A 150 13.05 -14.17 5.08
CA VAL A 150 13.08 -12.79 5.55
C VAL A 150 13.82 -12.75 6.89
N LYS A 151 14.65 -11.72 7.08
CA LYS A 151 15.40 -11.53 8.34
C LYS A 151 14.69 -10.59 9.30
N LEU A 152 13.90 -9.65 8.75
CA LEU A 152 13.15 -8.71 9.56
C LEU A 152 11.90 -9.36 10.16
N THR A 153 11.54 -8.90 11.36
CA THR A 153 10.30 -9.24 12.03
C THR A 153 9.22 -8.39 11.40
N GLY A 154 8.26 -9.03 10.74
CA GLY A 154 7.15 -8.36 10.10
C GLY A 154 5.81 -8.70 10.73
N LEU A 155 4.78 -8.01 10.25
CA LEU A 155 3.39 -8.14 10.65
C LEU A 155 2.89 -9.59 10.55
N GLY A 156 3.25 -10.31 9.49
CA GLY A 156 2.89 -11.72 9.35
C GLY A 156 3.44 -12.61 10.47
N HIS A 157 4.69 -12.41 10.91
CA HIS A 157 5.24 -13.13 12.06
C HIS A 157 4.47 -12.82 13.35
N ILE A 158 4.11 -11.55 13.56
CA ILE A 158 3.37 -11.10 14.74
C ILE A 158 1.96 -11.70 14.76
N LEU A 159 1.25 -11.66 13.64
CA LEU A 159 -0.10 -12.22 13.50
C LEU A 159 -0.11 -13.73 13.68
N ASN A 160 0.86 -14.43 13.10
CA ASN A 160 1.00 -15.88 13.25
C ASN A 160 1.32 -16.26 14.70
N ASN A 161 2.22 -15.54 15.37
CA ASN A 161 2.51 -15.74 16.80
C ASN A 161 1.27 -15.50 17.68
N ALA A 162 0.46 -14.50 17.34
CA ALA A 162 -0.81 -14.22 18.02
C ALA A 162 -1.95 -15.19 17.66
N GLY A 163 -1.76 -16.13 16.72
CA GLY A 163 -2.73 -17.14 16.34
C GLY A 163 -3.78 -16.71 15.32
N TYR A 164 -3.53 -15.64 14.54
CA TYR A 164 -4.44 -15.17 13.50
C TYR A 164 -4.42 -16.07 12.27
N ASN A 165 -5.59 -16.30 11.68
CA ASN A 165 -5.70 -16.78 10.31
C ASN A 165 -5.64 -15.58 9.35
N SER A 166 -4.51 -15.41 8.67
CA SER A 166 -4.25 -14.24 7.83
C SER A 166 -4.38 -14.57 6.34
N LYS A 167 -5.00 -13.68 5.55
CA LYS A 167 -5.06 -13.77 4.07
C LYS A 167 -4.93 -12.40 3.44
N TYR A 168 -4.34 -12.36 2.25
CA TYR A 168 -4.23 -11.15 1.44
C TYR A 168 -4.95 -11.37 0.10
N ILE A 169 -5.96 -10.56 -0.24
CA ILE A 169 -6.70 -10.64 -1.52
C ILE A 169 -6.24 -9.52 -2.45
N ILE A 170 -5.92 -9.87 -3.69
CA ILE A 170 -5.37 -8.94 -4.70
C ILE A 170 -5.82 -9.29 -6.13
N GLY A 171 -6.09 -8.25 -6.94
CA GLY A 171 -6.27 -8.35 -8.40
C GLY A 171 -4.93 -8.32 -9.16
N ASN A 172 -4.80 -9.03 -10.27
CA ASN A 172 -3.52 -9.36 -10.91
C ASN A 172 -2.99 -8.27 -11.88
N LYS A 173 -1.71 -7.91 -11.77
CA LYS A 173 -0.87 -7.71 -12.98
C LYS A 173 0.60 -8.07 -12.78
N GLU A 174 1.19 -7.90 -11.58
CA GLU A 174 2.56 -8.39 -11.30
C GLU A 174 2.62 -9.03 -9.90
N TYR A 175 2.16 -10.27 -9.88
CA TYR A 175 1.91 -11.10 -8.71
C TYR A 175 3.18 -11.67 -8.07
N ALA A 176 4.24 -11.91 -8.85
CA ALA A 176 5.34 -12.79 -8.42
C ALA A 176 6.05 -12.25 -7.16
N GLY A 177 6.65 -11.05 -7.24
CA GLY A 177 7.38 -10.50 -6.09
C GLY A 177 6.51 -10.24 -4.85
N LYS A 178 5.29 -9.74 -5.04
CA LYS A 178 4.37 -9.42 -3.93
C LYS A 178 3.88 -10.69 -3.21
N SER A 179 3.55 -11.74 -3.97
CA SER A 179 3.15 -13.02 -3.41
C SER A 179 4.29 -13.68 -2.65
N ASP A 180 5.50 -13.61 -3.18
CA ASP A 180 6.66 -14.25 -2.58
C ASP A 180 7.01 -13.60 -1.23
N ILE A 181 7.07 -12.26 -1.14
CA ILE A 181 7.33 -11.59 0.14
C ILE A 181 6.20 -11.81 1.17
N LEU A 182 4.93 -11.74 0.76
CA LEU A 182 3.80 -12.01 1.66
C LEU A 182 3.84 -13.45 2.18
N SER A 183 4.17 -14.39 1.31
CA SER A 183 4.33 -15.81 1.66
C SER A 183 5.52 -16.02 2.60
N ALA A 184 6.63 -15.30 2.39
CA ALA A 184 7.81 -15.35 3.27
C ALA A 184 7.49 -14.83 4.69
N TYR A 185 6.56 -13.88 4.82
CA TYR A 185 6.02 -13.44 6.12
C TYR A 185 4.87 -14.33 6.64
N GLY A 186 4.48 -15.37 5.92
CA GLY A 186 3.43 -16.30 6.32
C GLY A 186 2.01 -15.75 6.17
N ILE A 187 1.77 -14.85 5.22
CA ILE A 187 0.43 -14.38 4.84
C ILE A 187 0.11 -14.91 3.42
N PRO A 188 -0.68 -15.99 3.31
CA PRO A 188 -1.06 -16.54 2.02
C PRO A 188 -1.89 -15.56 1.18
N VAL A 189 -1.59 -15.48 -0.11
CA VAL A 189 -2.29 -14.63 -1.07
C VAL A 189 -3.44 -15.38 -1.74
N ILE A 190 -4.57 -14.69 -1.91
CA ILE A 190 -5.75 -15.11 -2.66
C ILE A 190 -5.89 -14.22 -3.90
N SER A 191 -6.02 -14.85 -5.06
CA SER A 191 -6.19 -14.22 -6.37
C SER A 191 -7.29 -14.95 -7.16
N GLU A 192 -7.49 -14.57 -8.42
CA GLU A 192 -8.41 -15.25 -9.33
C GLU A 192 -8.12 -16.76 -9.47
N VAL A 193 -6.88 -17.19 -9.21
CA VAL A 193 -6.45 -18.58 -9.39
C VAL A 193 -6.93 -19.51 -8.27
N ASN A 194 -6.93 -19.04 -7.03
CA ASN A 194 -7.23 -19.84 -5.84
C ASN A 194 -8.41 -19.31 -5.00
N SER A 195 -9.15 -18.32 -5.53
CA SER A 195 -10.39 -17.80 -4.97
C SER A 195 -11.46 -18.89 -4.76
N ILE A 196 -12.29 -18.71 -3.73
CA ILE A 196 -13.46 -19.56 -3.46
C ILE A 196 -14.55 -19.30 -4.49
N GLY A 197 -14.76 -18.03 -4.86
CA GLY A 197 -15.85 -17.58 -5.74
C GLY A 197 -15.73 -18.03 -7.21
N LYS A 198 -14.55 -18.50 -7.65
CA LYS A 198 -14.28 -18.95 -9.03
C LYS A 198 -14.66 -17.89 -10.09
N TYR A 199 -13.98 -16.76 -10.03
CA TYR A 199 -14.22 -15.62 -10.93
C TYR A 199 -13.71 -15.85 -12.35
N GLN A 200 -14.24 -15.10 -13.30
CA GLN A 200 -13.75 -15.15 -14.68
C GLN A 200 -12.33 -14.60 -14.74
N LYS A 201 -11.47 -15.24 -15.52
CA LYS A 201 -10.12 -14.73 -15.79
C LYS A 201 -10.22 -13.53 -16.71
N VAL A 202 -10.09 -12.34 -16.13
CA VAL A 202 -9.88 -11.10 -16.89
C VAL A 202 -8.39 -10.74 -16.85
N LYS A 203 -7.94 -9.98 -17.85
CA LYS A 203 -6.52 -9.66 -18.06
C LYS A 203 -5.82 -9.05 -16.83
N ASN A 204 -6.57 -8.32 -16.01
CA ASN A 204 -6.09 -7.62 -14.82
C ASN A 204 -6.50 -8.30 -13.50
N GLY A 205 -6.80 -9.61 -13.53
CA GLY A 205 -7.22 -10.41 -12.36
C GLY A 205 -8.53 -9.92 -11.73
N LEU A 206 -8.65 -9.96 -10.39
CA LEU A 206 -9.90 -9.59 -9.72
C LEU A 206 -10.20 -8.09 -9.84
N HIS A 207 -11.36 -7.75 -10.39
CA HIS A 207 -11.97 -6.44 -10.22
C HIS A 207 -12.57 -6.32 -8.80
N ASP A 208 -12.77 -5.10 -8.34
CA ASP A 208 -13.16 -4.75 -6.98
C ASP A 208 -14.48 -5.43 -6.58
N HIS A 209 -15.47 -5.52 -7.47
CA HIS A 209 -16.71 -6.26 -7.16
C HIS A 209 -16.42 -7.72 -6.74
N ASP A 210 -15.59 -8.41 -7.52
CA ASP A 210 -15.24 -9.81 -7.28
C ASP A 210 -14.30 -9.95 -6.08
N LEU A 211 -13.37 -9.00 -5.90
CA LEU A 211 -12.46 -8.94 -4.76
C LEU A 211 -13.23 -8.81 -3.43
N PHE A 212 -14.22 -7.91 -3.36
CA PHE A 212 -15.04 -7.73 -2.16
C PHE A 212 -16.01 -8.89 -1.93
N ASN A 213 -16.50 -9.53 -3.00
CA ASN A 213 -17.24 -10.78 -2.88
C ASN A 213 -16.37 -11.91 -2.28
N GLU A 214 -15.13 -12.03 -2.74
CA GLU A 214 -14.17 -13.00 -2.21
C GLU A 214 -13.85 -12.69 -0.74
N ALA A 215 -13.72 -11.41 -0.37
CA ALA A 215 -13.53 -11.00 1.03
C ALA A 215 -14.64 -11.53 1.94
N LYS A 216 -15.91 -11.40 1.55
CA LYS A 216 -17.05 -11.95 2.30
C LYS A 216 -16.99 -13.48 2.39
N LEU A 217 -16.59 -14.17 1.32
CA LEU A 217 -16.41 -15.64 1.33
C LEU A 217 -15.28 -16.08 2.27
N GLN A 218 -14.15 -15.37 2.27
CA GLN A 218 -13.02 -15.63 3.17
C GLN A 218 -13.39 -15.36 4.63
N ILE A 219 -14.12 -14.27 4.92
CA ILE A 219 -14.64 -13.99 6.27
C ILE A 219 -15.54 -15.15 6.74
N LYS A 220 -16.47 -15.61 5.90
CA LYS A 220 -17.31 -16.77 6.21
C LYS A 220 -16.50 -18.06 6.43
N GLN A 221 -15.41 -18.23 5.70
CA GLN A 221 -14.49 -19.35 5.89
C GLN A 221 -13.75 -19.26 7.23
N PHE A 222 -13.29 -18.08 7.64
CA PHE A 222 -12.65 -17.86 8.94
C PHE A 222 -13.59 -18.15 10.11
N GLN A 223 -14.87 -17.78 9.99
CA GLN A 223 -15.88 -18.04 11.03
C GLN A 223 -16.11 -19.53 11.35
N LYS A 224 -15.57 -20.46 10.54
CA LYS A 224 -15.61 -21.90 10.84
C LYS A 224 -14.72 -22.29 12.02
N ASP A 225 -13.69 -21.50 12.34
CA ASP A 225 -12.79 -21.68 13.48
C ASP A 225 -12.99 -20.52 14.46
N LYS A 226 -13.97 -20.64 15.37
CA LYS A 226 -14.39 -19.55 16.27
C LYS A 226 -13.33 -19.15 17.30
N ASP A 227 -12.32 -19.99 17.51
CA ASP A 227 -11.29 -19.77 18.53
C ASP A 227 -10.12 -18.91 18.01
N LYS A 228 -10.04 -18.71 16.69
CA LYS A 228 -8.97 -17.94 16.04
C LYS A 228 -9.49 -16.61 15.50
N PRO A 229 -8.81 -15.49 15.79
CA PRO A 229 -9.08 -14.25 15.10
C PRO A 229 -8.60 -14.36 13.64
N PHE A 230 -9.08 -13.48 12.78
CA PHE A 230 -8.60 -13.37 11.41
C PHE A 230 -8.00 -12.01 11.09
N ALA A 231 -7.09 -11.97 10.13
CA ALA A 231 -6.55 -10.75 9.54
C ALA A 231 -6.72 -10.83 8.02
N LEU A 232 -7.56 -9.96 7.46
CA LEU A 232 -7.83 -9.92 6.04
C LEU A 232 -7.32 -8.61 5.43
N PHE A 233 -6.43 -8.73 4.46
CA PHE A 233 -5.87 -7.60 3.73
C PHE A 233 -6.44 -7.58 2.32
N LEU A 234 -6.90 -6.42 1.87
CA LEU A 234 -7.47 -6.18 0.55
C LEU A 234 -6.64 -5.12 -0.17
N LEU A 235 -6.28 -5.35 -1.43
CA LEU A 235 -5.75 -4.33 -2.33
C LEU A 235 -6.68 -4.21 -3.54
N THR A 236 -7.37 -3.09 -3.65
CA THR A 236 -8.29 -2.81 -4.76
C THR A 236 -7.49 -2.58 -6.05
N MET A 237 -8.17 -2.49 -7.20
CA MET A 237 -7.50 -2.35 -8.50
C MET A 237 -8.22 -1.38 -9.43
N ASN A 238 -9.54 -1.21 -9.34
CA ASN A 238 -10.26 -0.51 -10.40
C ASN A 238 -9.96 1.00 -10.45
N THR A 239 -9.46 1.59 -9.37
CA THR A 239 -9.02 2.99 -9.34
C THR A 239 -7.60 3.21 -9.89
N HIS A 240 -6.97 2.20 -10.49
CA HIS A 240 -5.63 2.29 -11.06
C HIS A 240 -5.51 3.42 -12.10
N PHE A 241 -4.53 4.30 -11.91
CA PHE A 241 -4.25 5.46 -12.76
C PHE A 241 -3.81 5.05 -14.18
N PRO A 242 -4.03 5.85 -15.25
CA PRO A 242 -4.75 7.14 -15.31
C PRO A 242 -6.27 7.05 -15.44
N ASN A 243 -6.79 5.95 -15.98
CA ASN A 243 -8.17 5.92 -16.47
C ASN A 243 -9.15 5.26 -15.51
N GLY A 244 -8.68 4.50 -14.52
CA GLY A 244 -9.52 3.53 -13.83
C GLY A 244 -9.86 2.34 -14.73
N VAL A 245 -10.60 1.38 -14.16
CA VAL A 245 -11.07 0.16 -14.84
C VAL A 245 -12.56 0.06 -14.59
N TYR A 246 -13.35 0.19 -15.66
CA TYR A 246 -14.79 0.04 -15.59
C TYR A 246 -15.19 -1.38 -15.17
N ASP A 247 -16.05 -1.48 -14.16
CA ASP A 247 -16.63 -2.75 -13.72
C ASP A 247 -18.15 -2.76 -13.98
N LYS A 248 -18.55 -3.47 -15.04
CA LYS A 248 -19.96 -3.57 -15.43
C LYS A 248 -20.85 -4.16 -14.33
N ASN A 249 -20.30 -5.01 -13.45
CA ASN A 249 -21.08 -5.59 -12.35
C ASN A 249 -21.56 -4.52 -11.35
N MET A 250 -20.93 -3.34 -11.34
CA MET A 250 -21.30 -2.23 -10.46
C MET A 250 -22.48 -1.40 -10.98
N GLU A 251 -22.88 -1.54 -12.24
CA GLU A 251 -24.04 -0.79 -12.81
C GLU A 251 -25.37 -1.08 -12.09
N GLN A 252 -25.47 -2.19 -11.36
CA GLN A 252 -26.65 -2.53 -10.57
C GLN A 252 -26.71 -1.79 -9.21
N PHE A 253 -25.58 -1.21 -8.76
CA PHE A 253 -25.44 -0.59 -7.44
C PHE A 253 -25.22 0.92 -7.51
N ILE A 254 -24.55 1.40 -8.57
CA ILE A 254 -24.21 2.81 -8.76
C ILE A 254 -24.58 3.28 -10.16
N SER A 255 -24.89 4.56 -10.29
CA SER A 255 -25.11 5.19 -11.60
C SER A 255 -23.79 5.41 -12.34
N LYS A 256 -23.87 5.47 -13.68
CA LYS A 256 -22.74 5.86 -14.53
C LYS A 256 -22.19 7.24 -14.14
N LYS A 257 -20.89 7.42 -14.38
CA LYS A 257 -20.15 8.67 -14.14
C LYS A 257 -19.57 9.21 -15.44
N ASP A 258 -18.98 10.40 -15.36
CA ASP A 258 -18.43 11.10 -16.52
C ASP A 258 -17.21 10.38 -17.11
N ASN A 259 -16.49 9.63 -16.28
CA ASN A 259 -15.31 8.87 -16.66
C ASN A 259 -15.16 7.60 -15.79
N ASP A 260 -14.31 6.68 -16.25
CA ASP A 260 -14.08 5.39 -15.61
C ASP A 260 -13.45 5.54 -14.22
N ILE A 261 -12.57 6.52 -14.00
CA ILE A 261 -11.93 6.73 -12.68
C ILE A 261 -12.94 7.16 -11.61
N GLU A 262 -13.87 8.06 -11.92
CA GLU A 262 -14.96 8.43 -11.02
C GLU A 262 -15.93 7.27 -10.79
N PHE A 263 -16.21 6.48 -11.84
CA PHE A 263 -17.03 5.29 -11.70
C PHE A 263 -16.37 4.28 -10.76
N SER A 264 -15.07 4.00 -10.95
CA SER A 264 -14.29 3.11 -10.09
C SER A 264 -14.18 3.63 -8.65
N ALA A 265 -13.97 4.94 -8.46
CA ALA A 265 -13.96 5.56 -7.13
C ALA A 265 -15.32 5.42 -6.42
N SER A 266 -16.42 5.58 -7.17
CA SER A 266 -17.77 5.38 -6.64
C SER A 266 -18.08 3.90 -6.34
N ALA A 267 -17.53 2.99 -7.16
CA ALA A 267 -17.67 1.56 -6.95
C ALA A 267 -16.97 1.10 -5.68
N VAL A 268 -15.71 1.48 -5.48
CA VAL A 268 -14.98 1.10 -4.27
C VAL A 268 -15.57 1.73 -3.00
N ASP A 269 -16.08 2.97 -3.08
CA ASP A 269 -16.82 3.63 -2.00
C ASP A 269 -18.06 2.81 -1.58
N TYR A 270 -18.85 2.38 -2.56
CA TYR A 270 -20.01 1.53 -2.32
C TYR A 270 -19.61 0.18 -1.71
N LEU A 271 -18.61 -0.51 -2.29
CA LEU A 271 -18.18 -1.84 -1.87
C LEU A 271 -17.61 -1.86 -0.44
N ILE A 272 -16.89 -0.81 -0.05
CA ILE A 272 -16.42 -0.63 1.33
C ILE A 272 -17.59 -0.52 2.30
N ASN A 273 -18.59 0.32 1.96
CA ASN A 273 -19.78 0.45 2.79
C ASN A 273 -20.56 -0.86 2.88
N ASP A 274 -20.73 -1.56 1.76
CA ASP A 274 -21.40 -2.86 1.69
C ASP A 274 -20.67 -3.94 2.52
N LEU A 275 -19.33 -3.96 2.54
CA LEU A 275 -18.57 -4.83 3.44
C LEU A 275 -18.79 -4.48 4.92
N ILE A 276 -18.83 -3.19 5.27
CA ILE A 276 -19.10 -2.75 6.65
C ILE A 276 -20.52 -3.15 7.08
N VAL A 277 -21.51 -2.99 6.20
CA VAL A 277 -22.90 -3.44 6.43
C VAL A 277 -22.94 -4.95 6.61
N TYR A 278 -22.28 -5.72 5.75
CA TYR A 278 -22.17 -7.17 5.88
C TYR A 278 -21.58 -7.58 7.25
N LEU A 279 -20.51 -6.92 7.71
CA LEU A 279 -19.92 -7.19 9.03
C LEU A 279 -20.90 -6.87 10.16
N LYS A 280 -21.70 -5.81 10.03
CA LYS A 280 -22.71 -5.43 11.03
C LYS A 280 -23.84 -6.47 11.09
N GLU A 281 -24.37 -6.86 9.93
CA GLU A 281 -25.46 -7.84 9.81
C GLU A 281 -25.08 -9.24 10.31
N ASN A 282 -23.79 -9.58 10.23
CA ASN A 282 -23.25 -10.86 10.73
C ASN A 282 -22.67 -10.76 12.15
N SER A 283 -22.94 -9.67 12.90
CA SER A 283 -22.46 -9.44 14.27
C SER A 283 -20.93 -9.54 14.42
N LEU A 284 -20.18 -9.15 13.38
CA LEU A 284 -18.72 -9.16 13.36
C LEU A 284 -18.10 -7.79 13.59
N LEU A 285 -18.81 -6.71 13.28
CA LEU A 285 -18.26 -5.36 13.28
C LEU A 285 -17.69 -4.94 14.64
N GLU A 286 -18.36 -5.25 15.75
CA GLU A 286 -17.91 -4.89 17.09
C GLU A 286 -16.57 -5.53 17.47
N ASN A 287 -16.32 -6.75 16.97
CA ASN A 287 -15.08 -7.51 17.19
C ASN A 287 -14.11 -7.42 16.00
N THR A 288 -14.19 -6.37 15.17
CA THR A 288 -13.30 -6.18 14.03
C THR A 288 -12.75 -4.75 14.01
N SER A 289 -11.42 -4.62 13.96
CA SER A 289 -10.75 -3.36 13.66
C SER A 289 -10.57 -3.24 12.15
N ILE A 290 -11.10 -2.16 11.58
CA ILE A 290 -11.05 -1.89 10.14
C ILE A 290 -10.14 -0.69 9.89
N TYR A 291 -9.18 -0.86 9.01
CA TYR A 291 -8.28 0.19 8.53
C TYR A 291 -8.53 0.40 7.05
N ILE A 292 -8.78 1.65 6.65
CA ILE A 292 -8.92 2.04 5.24
C ILE A 292 -7.79 3.00 4.95
N ARG A 293 -6.99 2.70 3.92
CA ARG A 293 -5.87 3.54 3.50
C ARG A 293 -5.91 3.76 2.00
N PHE A 294 -5.44 4.93 1.61
CA PHE A 294 -5.13 5.26 0.23
C PHE A 294 -3.71 4.76 -0.09
N THR A 295 -3.50 4.20 -1.28
CA THR A 295 -2.15 3.97 -1.83
C THR A 295 -1.88 5.00 -2.93
N ASN A 296 -0.60 5.31 -3.13
CA ASN A 296 -0.21 6.35 -4.08
C ASN A 296 -0.68 5.98 -5.49
N GLY A 297 -1.27 6.96 -6.18
CA GLY A 297 -1.32 6.93 -7.63
C GLY A 297 0.08 7.16 -8.16
N HIS A 298 0.51 6.37 -9.14
CA HIS A 298 1.72 6.71 -9.87
C HIS A 298 1.57 8.12 -10.43
N HIS A 299 2.35 9.08 -9.88
CA HIS A 299 2.45 10.45 -10.39
C HIS A 299 3.05 10.47 -11.79
#